data_AF-A0A645FQK4-F1
#
_entry.id   AF-A0A645FQK4-F1
#
_cell.length_a   1.000
_cell.length_b   1.000
_cell.length_c   1.000
_cell.angle_alpha   90.00
_cell.angle_beta   90.00
_cell.angle_gamma   90.00
#
_symmetry.space_group_name_H-M   'P 1'
#
loop_
_entity.id
_entity.type
_entity.pdbx_description
1 polymer ?
#
loop_
_entity_poly.entity_id
_entity_poly.type
_entity_poly.pdbx_seq_one_letter_code
_entity_poly.pdbx_strand_id
1 'polypeptide(L)'
;MVGRGLENLFANWQHITNLLVMVDVLLNEKLYKQGAKYFERIQSDEEYPNDINYLRGRIFFYAKEYAAAFDEFIKVISSTNEKKLLPEIKNRAFEYGVICCMACNENGLPGCDQERIKSLIIPLDNDEEKQILLYFLEKTEVTFENNSKGIIYQILSEILAVSEFDLFKQSLEVLNVINSKEVLLDLAEIYYKNGYKELAIKNILRSVKELDVINANAVQILSKEFLVPQP
;
A
#
# COMPACT_ATOMS: atom_id res chain seq x y z
N MET A 1 21.39 6.37 -6.30
CA MET A 1 22.00 5.51 -7.35
C MET A 1 21.07 4.39 -7.82
N VAL A 2 19.99 4.08 -7.10
CA VAL A 2 18.96 3.12 -7.52
C VAL A 2 18.13 3.73 -8.67
N GLY A 3 18.16 3.12 -9.86
CA GLY A 3 17.33 3.54 -11.01
C GLY A 3 18.05 3.66 -12.36
N ARG A 4 19.38 3.81 -12.40
CA ARG A 4 20.15 3.80 -13.67
C ARG A 4 20.61 2.37 -13.98
N GLY A 5 20.23 1.82 -15.14
CA GLY A 5 20.70 0.53 -15.63
C GLY A 5 19.81 -0.67 -15.30
N LEU A 6 18.58 -0.45 -14.82
CA LEU A 6 17.57 -1.52 -14.68
C LEU A 6 17.29 -2.21 -16.03
N GLU A 7 17.41 -1.45 -17.12
CA GLU A 7 17.25 -1.94 -18.49
C GLU A 7 18.22 -3.08 -18.82
N ASN A 8 19.42 -3.07 -18.21
CA ASN A 8 20.47 -4.07 -18.45
C ASN A 8 20.17 -5.42 -17.78
N LEU A 9 19.17 -5.49 -16.90
CA LEU A 9 18.75 -6.74 -16.25
C LEU A 9 17.79 -7.55 -17.12
N PHE A 10 17.28 -6.98 -18.21
CA PHE A 10 16.28 -7.62 -19.07
C PHE A 10 16.86 -7.90 -20.46
N ALA A 11 16.67 -9.14 -20.94
CA ALA A 11 17.13 -9.56 -22.27
C ALA A 11 16.51 -8.72 -23.41
N ASN A 12 15.26 -8.29 -23.24
CA ASN A 12 14.62 -7.28 -24.07
C ASN A 12 13.75 -6.37 -23.19
N TRP A 13 14.32 -5.28 -22.68
CA TRP A 13 13.62 -4.37 -21.77
C TRP A 13 12.41 -3.67 -22.42
N GLN A 14 12.31 -3.64 -23.75
CA GLN A 14 11.16 -3.06 -24.47
C GLN A 14 9.97 -4.01 -24.58
N HIS A 15 10.18 -5.30 -24.26
CA HIS A 15 9.09 -6.27 -24.22
C HIS A 15 8.09 -5.92 -23.11
N ILE A 16 6.79 -6.02 -23.39
CA ILE A 16 5.74 -5.54 -22.48
C ILE A 16 5.83 -6.14 -21.08
N THR A 17 6.05 -7.45 -20.96
CA THR A 17 6.18 -8.12 -19.66
C THR A 17 7.33 -7.55 -18.83
N ASN A 18 8.44 -7.22 -19.46
CA ASN A 18 9.60 -6.63 -18.79
C ASN A 18 9.34 -5.17 -18.40
N LEU A 19 8.63 -4.41 -19.24
CA LEU A 19 8.20 -3.05 -18.88
C LEU A 19 7.25 -3.06 -17.68
N LEU A 20 6.26 -3.96 -17.65
CA LEU A 20 5.31 -4.09 -16.54
C LEU A 20 6.03 -4.40 -15.22
N VAL A 21 6.93 -5.38 -15.21
CA VAL A 21 7.74 -5.73 -14.03
C VAL A 21 8.64 -4.57 -13.61
N MET A 22 9.27 -3.88 -14.56
CA MET A 22 10.14 -2.76 -14.26
C MET A 22 9.38 -1.59 -13.64
N VAL A 23 8.20 -1.27 -14.15
CA VAL A 23 7.33 -0.25 -13.55
C VAL A 23 6.94 -0.66 -12.14
N ASP A 24 6.49 -1.90 -11.93
CA ASP A 24 6.13 -2.39 -10.60
C ASP A 24 7.28 -2.24 -9.58
N VAL A 25 8.49 -2.70 -9.96
CA VAL A 25 9.70 -2.55 -9.14
C VAL A 25 9.99 -1.09 -8.83
N LEU A 26 9.96 -0.20 -9.83
CA LEU A 26 10.22 1.22 -9.63
C LEU A 26 9.21 1.86 -8.68
N LEU A 27 7.93 1.49 -8.77
CA LEU A 27 6.90 1.97 -7.85
C LEU A 27 7.12 1.45 -6.43
N ASN A 28 7.49 0.17 -6.26
CA ASN A 28 7.80 -0.42 -4.95
C ASN A 28 9.03 0.23 -4.29
N GLU A 29 10.02 0.63 -5.10
CA GLU A 29 11.20 1.39 -4.66
C GLU A 29 10.95 2.89 -4.49
N LYS A 30 9.69 3.34 -4.56
CA LYS A 30 9.27 4.74 -4.42
C LYS A 30 9.86 5.68 -5.47
N LEU A 31 10.31 5.15 -6.60
CA LEU A 31 10.84 5.89 -7.75
C LEU A 31 9.71 6.28 -8.71
N TYR A 32 8.63 6.88 -8.19
CA TYR A 32 7.36 7.07 -8.90
C TYR A 32 7.49 7.79 -10.25
N LYS A 33 8.29 8.87 -10.30
CA LYS A 33 8.54 9.63 -11.55
C LYS A 33 9.21 8.78 -12.63
N GLN A 34 10.12 7.89 -12.23
CA GLN A 34 10.77 6.98 -13.17
C GLN A 34 9.80 5.89 -13.61
N GLY A 35 9.04 5.31 -12.67
CA GLY A 35 7.98 4.34 -12.98
C GLY A 35 6.98 4.87 -14.00
N ALA A 36 6.47 6.09 -13.81
CA ALA A 36 5.56 6.75 -14.75
C ALA A 36 6.18 6.92 -16.15
N LYS A 37 7.44 7.36 -16.23
CA LYS A 37 8.16 7.50 -17.52
C LYS A 37 8.33 6.17 -18.26
N TYR A 38 8.55 5.07 -17.55
CA TYR A 38 8.60 3.75 -18.17
C TYR A 38 7.22 3.27 -18.58
N PHE A 39 6.19 3.57 -17.79
CA PHE A 39 4.81 3.23 -18.09
C PHE A 39 4.32 3.89 -19.39
N GLU A 40 4.73 5.12 -19.69
CA GLU A 40 4.43 5.81 -20.98
C GLU A 40 4.91 5.04 -22.22
N ARG A 41 5.86 4.11 -22.06
CA ARG A 41 6.40 3.30 -23.16
C ARG A 41 5.59 2.03 -23.42
N ILE A 42 4.67 1.69 -22.52
CA ILE A 42 3.75 0.58 -22.71
C ILE A 42 2.75 1.04 -23.77
N GLN A 43 2.90 0.51 -24.99
CA GLN A 43 1.90 0.69 -26.02
C GLN A 43 0.61 0.01 -25.58
N SER A 44 -0.55 0.54 -25.97
CA SER A 44 -1.85 0.00 -25.61
C SER A 44 -2.02 -1.41 -26.17
N ASP A 45 -1.54 -2.38 -25.42
CA ASP A 45 -1.58 -3.79 -25.75
C ASP A 45 -2.62 -4.43 -24.84
N GLU A 46 -3.59 -5.09 -25.48
CA GLU A 46 -4.71 -5.75 -24.81
C GLU A 46 -4.28 -7.05 -24.10
N GLU A 47 -2.98 -7.40 -24.15
CA GLU A 47 -2.50 -8.66 -23.59
C GLU A 47 -2.59 -8.73 -22.06
N TYR A 48 -2.37 -7.62 -21.34
CA TYR A 48 -2.33 -7.57 -19.87
C TYR A 48 -3.11 -6.37 -19.28
N PRO A 49 -4.42 -6.24 -19.56
CA PRO A 49 -5.17 -5.03 -19.25
C PRO A 49 -5.28 -4.79 -17.74
N ASN A 50 -5.34 -5.85 -16.92
CA ASN A 50 -5.41 -5.71 -15.46
C ASN A 50 -4.08 -5.23 -14.87
N ASP A 51 -2.94 -5.75 -15.34
CA ASP A 51 -1.62 -5.27 -14.88
C ASP A 51 -1.41 -3.79 -15.29
N ILE A 52 -1.82 -3.44 -16.52
CA ILE A 52 -1.75 -2.05 -17.03
C ILE A 52 -2.61 -1.11 -16.19
N ASN A 53 -3.87 -1.46 -15.95
CA ASN A 53 -4.78 -0.64 -15.15
C ASN A 53 -4.29 -0.55 -13.70
N TYR A 54 -3.83 -1.65 -13.11
CA TYR A 54 -3.28 -1.66 -11.75
C TYR A 54 -2.09 -0.71 -11.59
N LEU A 55 -1.10 -0.81 -12.48
CA LEU A 55 0.09 0.06 -12.44
C LEU A 55 -0.27 1.52 -12.73
N ARG A 56 -1.21 1.78 -13.65
CA ARG A 56 -1.72 3.13 -13.91
C ARG A 56 -2.41 3.73 -12.68
N GLY A 57 -3.25 2.93 -12.02
CA GLY A 57 -3.91 3.30 -10.77
C GLY A 57 -2.89 3.66 -9.69
N ARG A 58 -1.82 2.88 -9.52
CA ARG A 58 -0.73 3.20 -8.60
C ARG A 58 -0.01 4.50 -8.95
N ILE A 59 0.24 4.75 -10.23
CA ILE A 59 0.87 6.01 -10.69
C ILE A 59 -0.01 7.20 -10.31
N PHE A 60 -1.31 7.16 -10.60
CA PHE A 60 -2.26 8.20 -10.20
C PHE A 60 -2.34 8.33 -8.67
N PHE A 61 -2.36 7.22 -7.95
CA PHE A 61 -2.40 7.20 -6.49
C PHE A 61 -1.21 7.93 -5.87
N TYR A 62 0.02 7.64 -6.30
CA TYR A 62 1.21 8.33 -5.80
C TYR A 62 1.33 9.77 -6.29
N ALA A 63 0.60 10.14 -7.35
CA ALA A 63 0.41 11.52 -7.78
C ALA A 63 -0.72 12.25 -7.02
N LYS A 64 -1.40 11.57 -6.09
CA LYS A 64 -2.59 12.04 -5.36
C LYS A 64 -3.82 12.34 -6.22
N GLU A 65 -3.87 11.77 -7.42
CA GLU A 65 -5.02 11.84 -8.32
C GLU A 65 -6.04 10.73 -7.96
N TYR A 66 -6.59 10.79 -6.74
CA TYR A 66 -7.33 9.67 -6.14
C TYR A 66 -8.56 9.21 -6.93
N ALA A 67 -9.31 10.13 -7.54
CA ALA A 67 -10.47 9.77 -8.36
C ALA A 67 -10.05 8.98 -9.62
N ALA A 68 -8.98 9.41 -10.30
CA ALA A 68 -8.45 8.71 -11.47
C ALA A 68 -7.85 7.35 -11.07
N ALA A 69 -7.13 7.30 -9.95
CA ALA A 69 -6.59 6.07 -9.39
C ALA A 69 -7.71 5.06 -9.08
N PHE A 70 -8.77 5.53 -8.41
CA PHE A 70 -9.95 4.74 -8.06
C PHE A 70 -10.57 4.08 -9.29
N ASP A 71 -10.82 4.85 -10.36
CA ASP A 71 -11.40 4.31 -11.59
C ASP A 71 -10.55 3.21 -12.21
N GLU A 72 -9.21 3.34 -12.21
CA GLU A 72 -8.33 2.29 -12.70
C GLU A 72 -8.38 1.02 -11.83
N PHE A 73 -8.41 1.16 -10.49
CA PHE A 73 -8.53 0.02 -9.59
C PHE A 73 -9.89 -0.70 -9.73
N ILE A 74 -10.98 0.04 -9.92
CA ILE A 74 -12.29 -0.58 -10.15
C ILE A 74 -12.29 -1.40 -11.45
N LYS A 75 -11.63 -0.94 -12.52
CA LYS A 75 -11.48 -1.76 -13.74
C LYS A 75 -10.80 -3.10 -13.44
N VAL A 76 -9.76 -3.10 -12.59
CA VAL A 76 -9.06 -4.34 -12.20
C VAL A 76 -9.96 -5.26 -11.38
N ILE A 77 -10.68 -4.71 -10.41
CA ILE A 77 -11.57 -5.45 -9.50
C ILE A 77 -12.72 -6.10 -10.28
N SER A 78 -13.40 -5.32 -11.13
CA SER A 78 -14.58 -5.77 -11.88
C SER A 78 -14.24 -6.60 -13.13
N SER A 79 -12.96 -6.75 -13.47
CA SER A 79 -12.52 -7.50 -14.65
C SER A 79 -12.69 -9.01 -14.46
N THR A 80 -13.27 -9.66 -15.47
CA THR A 80 -13.32 -11.13 -15.59
C THR A 80 -12.07 -11.71 -16.25
N ASN A 81 -11.15 -10.87 -16.73
CA ASN A 81 -9.90 -11.33 -17.33
C ASN A 81 -8.98 -11.89 -16.23
N GLU A 82 -8.59 -13.15 -16.38
CA GLU A 82 -7.68 -13.83 -15.43
C GLU A 82 -6.21 -13.69 -15.83
N LYS A 83 -5.92 -13.25 -17.06
CA LYS A 83 -4.55 -13.05 -17.53
C LYS A 83 -3.91 -11.92 -16.74
N LYS A 84 -2.94 -12.30 -15.93
CA LYS A 84 -2.13 -11.41 -15.10
C LYS A 84 -0.69 -11.88 -15.10
N LEU A 85 0.23 -10.92 -15.12
CA LEU A 85 1.64 -11.17 -14.92
C LEU A 85 2.04 -10.95 -13.45
N LEU A 86 1.53 -9.86 -12.86
CA LEU A 86 1.88 -9.46 -11.51
C LEU A 86 1.03 -10.23 -10.49
N PRO A 87 1.63 -10.64 -9.36
CA PRO A 87 0.91 -11.35 -8.32
C PRO A 87 -0.08 -10.43 -7.61
N GLU A 88 -1.18 -11.00 -7.11
CA GLU A 88 -2.09 -10.37 -6.13
C GLU A 88 -2.74 -9.03 -6.53
N ILE A 89 -2.66 -8.62 -7.81
CA ILE A 89 -3.14 -7.29 -8.25
C ILE A 89 -4.60 -6.99 -7.91
N LYS A 90 -5.48 -8.00 -7.83
CA LYS A 90 -6.89 -7.78 -7.47
C LYS A 90 -7.05 -7.40 -6.00
N ASN A 91 -6.43 -8.15 -5.09
CA ASN A 91 -6.45 -7.88 -3.65
C ASN A 91 -5.84 -6.50 -3.38
N ARG A 92 -4.68 -6.23 -3.99
CA ARG A 92 -4.03 -4.92 -3.93
C ARG A 92 -4.91 -3.80 -4.48
N ALA A 93 -5.63 -4.02 -5.58
CA ALA A 93 -6.55 -3.03 -6.13
C ALA A 93 -7.73 -2.72 -5.18
N PHE A 94 -8.24 -3.70 -4.44
CA PHE A 94 -9.22 -3.43 -3.39
C PHE A 94 -8.67 -2.52 -2.29
N GLU A 95 -7.48 -2.83 -1.78
CA GLU A 95 -6.82 -2.00 -0.75
C GLU A 95 -6.65 -0.56 -1.24
N TYR A 96 -6.07 -0.36 -2.44
CA TYR A 96 -5.90 0.98 -2.98
C TYR A 96 -7.23 1.68 -3.28
N GLY A 97 -8.24 0.95 -3.78
CA GLY A 97 -9.57 1.50 -4.01
C GLY A 97 -10.21 2.03 -2.72
N VAL A 98 -10.08 1.29 -1.62
CA VAL A 98 -10.54 1.72 -0.30
C VAL A 98 -9.81 2.98 0.15
N ILE A 99 -8.48 3.00 0.04
CA ILE A 99 -7.69 4.18 0.41
C ILE A 99 -8.09 5.40 -0.44
N CYS A 100 -8.31 5.22 -1.75
CA CYS A 100 -8.77 6.31 -2.62
C CYS A 100 -10.12 6.86 -2.15
N CYS A 101 -11.09 6.01 -1.82
CA CYS A 101 -12.37 6.43 -1.25
C CYS A 101 -12.19 7.24 0.04
N MET A 102 -11.39 6.74 0.97
CA MET A 102 -11.15 7.44 2.24
C MET A 102 -10.46 8.79 2.01
N ALA A 103 -9.45 8.85 1.13
CA ALA A 103 -8.74 10.07 0.79
C ALA A 103 -9.63 11.08 0.04
N CYS A 104 -10.49 10.61 -0.86
CA CYS A 104 -11.51 11.45 -1.52
C CYS A 104 -12.45 12.07 -0.47
N ASN A 105 -12.97 11.28 0.46
CA ASN A 105 -13.88 11.74 1.50
C ASN A 105 -13.19 12.77 2.43
N GLU A 106 -12.00 12.46 2.94
CA GLU A 106 -11.24 13.34 3.84
C GLU A 106 -10.90 14.69 3.18
N ASN A 107 -10.58 14.66 1.88
CA ASN A 107 -10.23 15.86 1.12
C ASN A 107 -11.43 16.56 0.45
N GLY A 108 -12.66 16.07 0.62
CA GLY A 108 -13.85 16.61 -0.03
C GLY A 108 -13.84 16.53 -1.56
N LEU A 109 -13.12 15.56 -2.12
CA LEU A 109 -12.99 15.35 -3.56
C LEU A 109 -14.12 14.46 -4.09
N PRO A 110 -14.79 14.85 -5.19
CA PRO A 110 -15.75 13.97 -5.86
C PRO A 110 -15.05 12.86 -6.66
N GLY A 111 -15.79 11.81 -6.99
CA GLY A 111 -15.37 10.79 -7.97
C GLY A 111 -15.04 9.41 -7.40
N CYS A 112 -14.84 9.30 -6.09
CA CYS A 112 -14.71 8.01 -5.42
C CYS A 112 -16.07 7.55 -4.85
N ASP A 113 -16.73 6.59 -5.50
CA ASP A 113 -18.04 6.08 -5.08
C ASP A 113 -17.88 4.95 -4.04
N GLN A 114 -18.14 5.29 -2.77
CA GLN A 114 -18.06 4.35 -1.65
C GLN A 114 -19.03 3.17 -1.79
N GLU A 115 -20.25 3.38 -2.29
CA GLU A 115 -21.24 2.31 -2.46
C GLU A 115 -20.82 1.37 -3.59
N ARG A 116 -20.24 1.91 -4.66
CA ARG A 116 -19.69 1.11 -5.76
C ARG A 116 -18.60 0.14 -5.26
N ILE A 117 -17.61 0.62 -4.51
CA ILE A 117 -16.55 -0.28 -4.02
C ILE A 117 -17.08 -1.24 -2.95
N LYS A 118 -17.98 -0.80 -2.07
CA LYS A 118 -18.62 -1.65 -1.07
C LYS A 118 -19.35 -2.83 -1.70
N SER A 119 -20.10 -2.58 -2.79
CA SER A 119 -20.80 -3.63 -3.54
C SER A 119 -19.87 -4.69 -4.13
N LEU A 120 -18.60 -4.36 -4.37
CA LEU A 120 -17.57 -5.26 -4.88
C LEU A 120 -16.84 -6.01 -3.75
N ILE A 121 -16.77 -5.43 -2.55
CA ILE A 121 -16.14 -6.04 -1.36
C ILE A 121 -17.05 -7.10 -0.72
N ILE A 122 -18.36 -6.82 -0.63
CA ILE A 122 -19.35 -7.73 -0.02
C ILE A 122 -19.27 -9.18 -0.54
N PRO A 123 -19.15 -9.44 -1.86
CA PRO A 123 -19.09 -10.81 -2.39
C PRO A 123 -17.71 -11.47 -2.29
N LEU A 124 -16.71 -10.87 -1.63
CA LEU A 124 -15.40 -11.51 -1.45
C LEU A 124 -15.51 -12.79 -0.61
N ASP A 125 -14.87 -13.86 -1.11
CA ASP A 125 -14.82 -15.17 -0.45
C ASP A 125 -13.94 -15.16 0.82
N ASN A 126 -12.92 -14.30 0.85
CA ASN A 126 -12.04 -14.14 2.01
C ASN A 126 -12.71 -13.23 3.04
N ASP A 127 -13.34 -13.84 4.06
CA ASP A 127 -14.04 -13.12 5.14
C ASP A 127 -13.14 -12.13 5.89
N GLU A 128 -11.88 -12.50 6.15
CA GLU A 128 -10.93 -11.66 6.88
C GLU A 128 -10.58 -10.40 6.07
N GLU A 129 -10.21 -10.58 4.80
CA GLU A 129 -9.91 -9.46 3.90
C GLU A 129 -11.13 -8.55 3.73
N LYS A 130 -12.31 -9.13 3.54
CA LYS A 130 -13.59 -8.39 3.47
C LYS A 130 -13.81 -7.53 4.72
N GLN A 131 -13.67 -8.10 5.92
CA GLN A 131 -13.88 -7.37 7.16
C GLN A 131 -12.87 -6.24 7.34
N ILE A 132 -11.61 -6.44 6.98
CA ILE A 132 -10.58 -5.39 7.04
C ILE A 132 -10.96 -4.23 6.11
N LEU A 133 -11.29 -4.52 4.84
CA LEU A 133 -11.64 -3.50 3.86
C LEU A 133 -12.90 -2.72 4.28
N LEU A 134 -13.93 -3.40 4.78
CA LEU A 134 -15.15 -2.75 5.30
C LEU A 134 -14.86 -1.92 6.56
N TYR A 135 -14.00 -2.38 7.46
CA TYR A 135 -13.60 -1.58 8.62
C TYR A 135 -12.99 -0.24 8.22
N PHE A 136 -12.12 -0.23 7.21
CA PHE A 136 -11.52 1.02 6.72
C PHE A 136 -12.54 1.96 6.07
N LEU A 137 -13.57 1.42 5.40
CA LEU A 137 -14.62 2.24 4.77
C LEU A 137 -15.65 2.80 5.76
N GLU A 138 -16.10 2.00 6.74
CA GLU A 138 -17.27 2.34 7.56
C GLU A 138 -17.15 2.00 9.06
N LYS A 139 -15.96 1.60 9.53
CA LYS A 139 -15.66 1.32 10.94
C LYS A 139 -16.61 0.28 11.57
N THR A 140 -16.82 -0.84 10.89
CA THR A 140 -17.63 -1.96 11.39
C THR A 140 -17.13 -2.50 12.73
N GLU A 141 -18.02 -2.91 13.63
CA GLU A 141 -17.62 -3.58 14.89
C GLU A 141 -16.98 -4.94 14.60
N VAL A 142 -15.69 -5.09 14.87
CA VAL A 142 -14.91 -6.30 14.63
C VAL A 142 -13.72 -6.38 15.59
N THR A 143 -13.18 -7.59 15.80
CA THR A 143 -11.89 -7.82 16.44
C THR A 143 -11.03 -8.64 15.49
N PHE A 144 -9.80 -8.19 15.25
CA PHE A 144 -8.88 -8.81 14.31
C PHE A 144 -7.84 -9.66 15.05
N GLU A 145 -7.59 -10.84 14.50
CA GLU A 145 -6.55 -11.77 14.95
C GLU A 145 -5.17 -11.35 14.37
N ASN A 146 -4.09 -11.98 14.84
CA ASN A 146 -2.73 -11.59 14.43
C ASN A 146 -2.46 -11.75 12.91
N ASN A 147 -3.15 -12.65 12.21
CA ASN A 147 -3.05 -12.82 10.76
C ASN A 147 -3.53 -11.61 9.97
N SER A 148 -4.45 -10.81 10.52
CA SER A 148 -5.02 -9.63 9.86
C SER A 148 -4.03 -8.47 9.75
N LYS A 149 -3.00 -8.48 10.60
CA LYS A 149 -1.98 -7.43 10.70
C LYS A 149 -1.33 -7.10 9.36
N GLY A 150 -1.07 -8.10 8.53
CA GLY A 150 -0.38 -7.92 7.25
C GLY A 150 -1.08 -6.89 6.36
N ILE A 151 -2.37 -7.11 6.09
CA ILE A 151 -3.19 -6.22 5.24
C ILE A 151 -3.39 -4.86 5.92
N ILE A 152 -3.69 -4.85 7.22
CA ILE A 152 -3.91 -3.60 7.97
C ILE A 152 -2.68 -2.69 7.90
N TYR A 153 -1.51 -3.22 8.21
CA TYR A 153 -0.28 -2.44 8.21
C TYR A 153 0.17 -2.06 6.80
N GLN A 154 -0.17 -2.87 5.81
CA GLN A 154 0.07 -2.55 4.41
C GLN A 154 -0.80 -1.35 3.96
N ILE A 155 -2.10 -1.32 4.30
CA ILE A 155 -2.98 -0.16 4.05
C ILE A 155 -2.43 1.09 4.75
N LEU A 156 -2.09 0.99 6.03
CA LEU A 156 -1.50 2.10 6.80
C LEU A 156 -0.21 2.61 6.17
N SER A 157 0.66 1.70 5.68
CA SER A 157 1.90 2.07 5.01
C SER A 157 1.65 2.81 3.69
N GLU A 158 0.67 2.41 2.88
CA GLU A 158 0.34 3.10 1.63
C GLU A 158 -0.22 4.51 1.89
N ILE A 159 -1.09 4.70 2.88
CA ILE A 159 -1.60 6.02 3.29
C ILE A 159 -0.43 6.93 3.69
N LEU A 160 0.51 6.39 4.47
CA LEU A 160 1.67 7.13 4.93
C LEU A 160 2.64 7.47 3.78
N ALA A 161 2.75 6.59 2.77
CA ALA A 161 3.60 6.79 1.59
C ALA A 161 3.14 7.99 0.73
N VAL A 162 1.84 8.27 0.68
CA VAL A 162 1.29 9.48 0.04
C VAL A 162 1.16 10.68 0.98
N SER A 163 1.66 10.57 2.22
CA SER A 163 1.67 11.67 3.20
C SER A 163 0.26 12.23 3.51
N GLU A 164 -0.77 11.39 3.49
CA GLU A 164 -2.12 11.74 3.95
C GLU A 164 -2.17 11.59 5.48
N PHE A 165 -1.58 12.52 6.23
CA PHE A 165 -1.35 12.38 7.67
C PHE A 165 -2.63 12.37 8.51
N ASP A 166 -3.63 13.17 8.14
CA ASP A 166 -4.91 13.22 8.86
C ASP A 166 -5.66 11.91 8.67
N LEU A 167 -5.76 11.44 7.43
CA LEU A 167 -6.29 10.11 7.11
C LEU A 167 -5.52 9.00 7.83
N PHE A 168 -4.18 9.05 7.84
CA PHE A 168 -3.36 8.07 8.56
C PHE A 168 -3.69 8.06 10.05
N LYS A 169 -3.78 9.22 10.68
CA LYS A 169 -4.11 9.36 12.11
C LYS A 169 -5.48 8.77 12.44
N GLN A 170 -6.50 9.05 11.63
CA GLN A 170 -7.83 8.46 11.78
C GLN A 170 -7.81 6.93 11.56
N SER A 171 -6.96 6.46 10.65
CA SER A 171 -6.81 5.06 10.32
C SER A 171 -6.18 4.24 11.45
N LEU A 172 -5.36 4.86 12.32
CA LEU A 172 -4.72 4.18 13.46
C LEU A 172 -5.72 3.60 14.48
N GLU A 173 -6.99 4.00 14.45
CA GLU A 173 -8.04 3.40 15.28
C GLU A 173 -8.20 1.90 15.07
N VAL A 174 -7.88 1.39 13.86
CA VAL A 174 -7.87 -0.04 13.56
C VAL A 174 -6.96 -0.83 14.51
N LEU A 175 -5.91 -0.19 15.04
CA LEU A 175 -4.97 -0.83 15.94
C LEU A 175 -5.59 -1.15 17.31
N ASN A 176 -6.66 -0.47 17.70
CA ASN A 176 -7.37 -0.74 18.94
C ASN A 176 -8.20 -2.04 18.88
N VAL A 177 -8.51 -2.51 17.67
CA VAL A 177 -9.28 -3.74 17.45
C VAL A 177 -8.38 -4.93 17.09
N ILE A 178 -7.05 -4.76 17.10
CA ILE A 178 -6.08 -5.84 16.94
C ILE A 178 -5.70 -6.38 18.32
N ASN A 179 -5.91 -7.67 18.54
CA ASN A 179 -5.51 -8.31 19.79
C ASN A 179 -4.01 -8.65 19.81
N SER A 180 -3.15 -7.64 19.97
CA SER A 180 -1.70 -7.86 20.02
C SER A 180 -0.93 -6.88 20.90
N LYS A 181 0.08 -7.40 21.61
CA LYS A 181 1.02 -6.59 22.41
C LYS A 181 2.13 -5.95 21.58
N GLU A 182 2.27 -6.34 20.31
CA GLU A 182 3.34 -5.86 19.42
C GLU A 182 2.93 -4.66 18.54
N VAL A 183 1.71 -4.14 18.72
CA VAL A 183 1.15 -3.07 17.88
C VAL A 183 2.07 -1.85 17.76
N LEU A 184 2.73 -1.44 18.84
CA LEU A 184 3.67 -0.31 18.81
C LEU A 184 4.94 -0.62 17.99
N LEU A 185 5.41 -1.87 18.01
CA LEU A 185 6.60 -2.28 17.25
C LEU A 185 6.27 -2.43 15.77
N ASP A 186 5.12 -3.00 15.45
CA ASP A 186 4.65 -3.11 14.07
C ASP A 186 4.45 -1.71 13.44
N LEU A 187 3.85 -0.78 14.20
CA LEU A 187 3.69 0.60 13.76
C LEU A 187 5.05 1.32 13.61
N ALA A 188 6.02 1.03 14.48
CA ALA A 188 7.38 1.54 14.33
C ALA A 188 8.04 1.07 13.02
N GLU A 189 7.80 -0.18 12.62
CA GLU A 189 8.29 -0.72 11.35
C GLU A 189 7.69 0.05 10.15
N ILE A 190 6.39 0.35 10.17
CA ILE A 190 5.75 1.18 9.13
C ILE A 190 6.38 2.56 9.06
N TYR A 191 6.57 3.23 10.20
CA TYR A 191 7.21 4.54 10.24
C TYR A 191 8.62 4.48 9.65
N TYR A 192 9.41 3.47 10.03
CA TYR A 192 10.79 3.33 9.57
C TYR A 192 10.87 3.08 8.06
N LYS A 193 10.06 2.16 7.52
CA LYS A 193 9.96 1.88 6.07
C LYS A 193 9.53 3.11 5.25
N ASN A 194 8.83 4.04 5.88
CA ASN A 194 8.39 5.29 5.25
C ASN A 194 9.29 6.49 5.54
N GLY A 195 10.45 6.29 6.19
CA GLY A 195 11.45 7.34 6.42
C GLY A 195 11.21 8.17 7.68
N TYR A 196 10.18 7.88 8.47
CA TYR A 196 9.85 8.57 9.72
C TYR A 196 10.61 7.98 10.91
N LYS A 197 11.95 8.04 10.85
CA LYS A 197 12.88 7.40 11.79
C LYS A 197 12.64 7.78 13.25
N GLU A 198 12.44 9.06 13.54
CA GLU A 198 12.21 9.53 14.91
C GLU A 198 10.92 8.95 15.51
N LEU A 199 9.84 8.89 14.72
CA LEU A 199 8.58 8.28 15.14
C LEU A 199 8.74 6.78 15.36
N ALA A 200 9.49 6.09 14.51
CA ALA A 200 9.81 4.68 14.69
C ALA A 200 10.53 4.44 16.03
N ILE A 201 11.62 5.17 16.29
CA ILE A 201 12.40 5.06 17.53
C ILE A 201 11.51 5.36 18.74
N LYS A 202 10.71 6.43 18.69
CA LYS A 202 9.80 6.80 19.79
C LYS A 202 8.81 5.67 20.12
N ASN A 203 8.24 5.03 19.10
CA ASN A 203 7.30 3.92 19.33
C ASN A 203 8.00 2.67 19.88
N ILE A 204 9.22 2.36 19.43
CA ILE A 204 10.04 1.28 20.00
C ILE A 204 10.30 1.52 21.49
N LEU A 205 10.77 2.72 21.85
CA LEU A 205 11.06 3.06 23.25
C LEU A 205 9.80 3.01 24.13
N ARG A 206 8.64 3.44 23.58
CA ARG A 206 7.35 3.31 24.26
C ARG A 206 6.95 1.86 24.46
N SER A 207 7.11 0.99 23.46
CA SER A 207 6.82 -0.44 23.59
C SER A 207 7.63 -1.09 24.71
N VAL A 208 8.93 -0.80 24.78
CA VAL A 208 9.80 -1.31 25.86
C VAL A 208 9.34 -0.78 27.22
N LYS A 209 9.04 0.51 27.31
CA LYS A 209 8.70 1.17 28.58
C LYS A 209 7.29 0.82 29.10
N GLU A 210 6.31 0.81 28.21
CA GLU A 210 4.88 0.71 28.56
C GLU A 210 4.39 -0.75 28.52
N LEU A 211 4.96 -1.58 27.65
CA LEU A 211 4.47 -2.94 27.39
C LEU A 211 5.47 -4.05 27.74
N ASP A 212 6.74 -3.71 28.02
CA ASP A 212 7.85 -4.65 28.22
C ASP A 212 8.04 -5.61 27.02
N VAL A 213 7.87 -5.07 25.80
CA VAL A 213 8.01 -5.84 24.55
C VAL A 213 9.04 -5.19 23.62
N ILE A 214 9.95 -6.02 23.10
CA ILE A 214 10.89 -5.71 22.03
C ILE A 214 11.04 -6.93 21.11
N ASN A 215 11.28 -6.70 19.81
CA ASN A 215 11.52 -7.77 18.84
C ASN A 215 12.80 -7.52 18.02
N ALA A 216 13.18 -8.50 17.19
CA ALA A 216 14.42 -8.44 16.41
C ALA A 216 14.45 -7.23 15.45
N ASN A 217 13.32 -6.91 14.80
CA ASN A 217 13.23 -5.76 13.88
C ASN A 217 13.47 -4.43 14.62
N ALA A 218 12.88 -4.26 15.80
CA ALA A 218 13.09 -3.09 16.64
C ALA A 218 14.56 -2.93 17.04
N VAL A 219 15.23 -4.03 17.44
CA VAL A 219 16.67 -4.01 17.74
C VAL A 219 17.50 -3.62 16.52
N GLN A 220 17.16 -4.13 15.34
CA GLN A 220 17.86 -3.77 14.10
C GLN A 220 17.68 -2.28 13.75
N ILE A 221 16.48 -1.74 13.90
CA ILE A 221 16.20 -0.31 13.69
C ILE A 221 17.06 0.54 14.65
N LEU A 222 17.04 0.24 15.95
CA LEU A 222 17.83 0.96 16.94
C LEU A 222 19.34 0.87 16.63
N SER A 223 19.83 -0.31 16.25
CA SER A 223 21.24 -0.50 15.90
C SER A 223 21.66 0.39 14.72
N LYS A 224 20.85 0.45 13.66
CA LYS A 224 21.14 1.29 12.49
C LYS A 224 21.17 2.78 12.81
N GLU A 225 20.30 3.24 13.71
CA GLU A 225 20.17 4.68 14.01
C GLU A 225 21.10 5.16 15.12
N PHE A 226 21.52 4.28 16.05
CA PHE A 226 22.37 4.67 17.20
C PHE A 226 23.80 4.16 17.15
N LEU A 227 24.09 3.04 16.48
CA LEU A 227 25.38 2.35 16.58
C LEU A 227 26.25 2.44 15.32
N VAL A 228 25.68 2.85 14.18
CA VAL A 228 26.45 3.03 12.94
C VAL A 228 26.65 4.54 12.71
N PRO A 229 27.90 5.05 12.60
CA PRO A 229 28.15 6.44 12.25
C PRO A 229 27.45 6.75 10.92
N GLN A 230 26.61 7.79 10.89
CA GLN A 230 26.05 8.30 9.64
C GLN A 230 27.23 8.86 8.81
N PRO A 231 27.39 8.45 7.54
CA PRO A 231 28.43 8.97 6.65
C PRO A 231 28.24 10.45 6.31
#